data_AF-A0A1N7RGI1-F1
#
_entry.id   AF-A0A1N7RGI1-F1
#
_cell.length_a   1.000
_cell.length_b   1.000
_cell.length_c   1.000
_cell.angle_alpha   90.00
_cell.angle_beta   90.00
_cell.angle_gamma   90.00
#
_symmetry.space_group_name_H-M   'P 1'
#
loop_
_entity.id
_entity.type
_entity.pdbx_description
1 polymer ?
#
loop_
_entity_poly.entity_id
_entity_poly.type
_entity_poly.pdbx_seq_one_letter_code
_entity_poly.pdbx_strand_id
1 'polypeptide(L)'
;MPTKEPALHPSRMQVVPLLAQQFVKDYDAIMEEYQPAEQLAITEHLLQLLNLARQEEITTDMFWHQYREREEVLLSRYGKKLKPYIEKRFQVYFYYTEVLVEKAVYSTGVYNSLPPAEQGLTVNEIGQFLQVCHNVLDRARYHLYLKAEPESQGVSAIVLSLSAEELDKEATRYRQLLTIYYLLKAGFGIGHRNNGNISDVVRLAHLLTGVKLTNLQNSDIYKKYSKMPDHKTGEQLVADLKYIRPFFAALQLQNALAIIDNDIQAETKRFKK
;
A
#
# COMPACT_ATOMS: atom_id res chain seq x y z
N MET A 1 24.98 54.89 -12.72
CA MET A 1 23.69 54.24 -12.39
C MET A 1 23.83 52.78 -12.76
N PRO A 2 23.68 51.83 -11.82
CA PRO A 2 23.80 50.42 -12.15
C PRO A 2 22.56 50.02 -12.94
N THR A 3 22.79 49.63 -14.19
CA THR A 3 21.82 48.95 -15.05
C THR A 3 21.36 47.69 -14.30
N LYS A 4 20.10 47.66 -13.86
CA LYS A 4 19.44 46.42 -13.46
C LYS A 4 19.46 45.52 -14.69
N GLU A 5 20.34 44.53 -14.69
CA GLU A 5 20.19 43.39 -15.58
C GLU A 5 18.77 42.85 -15.39
N PRO A 6 17.94 42.78 -16.45
CA PRO A 6 16.65 42.13 -16.34
C PRO A 6 16.95 40.67 -16.05
N ALA A 7 16.59 40.19 -14.85
CA ALA A 7 16.66 38.79 -14.52
C ALA A 7 15.94 38.02 -15.64
N LEU A 8 16.68 37.18 -16.37
CA LEU A 8 16.15 36.31 -17.42
C LEU A 8 15.06 35.46 -16.78
N HIS A 9 13.80 35.83 -17.02
CA HIS A 9 12.65 35.06 -16.58
C HIS A 9 12.58 33.82 -17.48
N PRO A 10 12.39 32.62 -16.92
CA PRO A 10 12.19 31.43 -17.72
C PRO A 10 10.99 31.64 -18.65
N SER A 11 11.16 31.34 -19.94
CA SER A 11 10.05 31.34 -20.88
C SER A 11 8.94 30.43 -20.36
N ARG A 12 7.67 30.76 -20.60
CA ARG A 12 6.55 29.92 -20.15
C ARG A 12 6.69 28.47 -20.61
N MET A 13 7.26 28.27 -21.80
CA MET A 13 7.54 26.93 -22.36
C MET A 13 8.56 26.12 -21.53
N GLN A 14 9.37 26.78 -20.70
CA GLN A 14 10.38 26.14 -19.85
C GLN A 14 9.87 25.81 -18.45
N VAL A 15 8.69 26.30 -18.06
CA VAL A 15 8.14 26.11 -16.70
C VAL A 15 7.96 24.63 -16.37
N VAL A 16 7.29 23.87 -17.24
CA VAL A 16 7.05 22.44 -17.02
C VAL A 16 8.36 21.64 -16.99
N PRO A 17 9.30 21.81 -17.95
CA PRO A 17 10.61 21.16 -17.87
C PRO A 17 11.39 21.48 -16.59
N LEU A 18 11.42 22.74 -16.17
CA LEU A 18 12.15 23.16 -14.96
C LEU A 18 11.51 22.59 -13.69
N LEU A 19 10.19 22.60 -13.61
CA LEU A 19 9.46 22.03 -12.48
C LEU A 19 9.65 20.51 -12.41
N ALA A 20 9.56 19.81 -13.54
CA ALA A 20 9.82 18.38 -13.61
C ALA A 20 11.27 18.06 -13.24
N GLN A 21 12.24 18.87 -13.69
CA GLN A 21 13.63 18.71 -13.29
C GLN A 21 13.82 18.88 -11.78
N GLN A 22 13.13 19.84 -11.17
CA GLN A 22 13.17 20.02 -9.72
C GLN A 22 12.55 18.83 -8.98
N PHE A 23 11.44 18.28 -9.48
CA PHE A 23 10.82 17.07 -8.95
C PHE A 23 11.81 15.89 -8.98
N VAL A 24 12.49 15.69 -10.11
CA VAL A 24 13.48 14.61 -10.26
C VAL A 24 14.66 14.81 -9.33
N LYS A 25 15.16 16.04 -9.18
CA LYS A 25 16.23 16.34 -8.21
C LYS A 25 15.81 16.04 -6.77
N ASP A 26 14.59 16.41 -6.38
CA ASP A 26 14.08 16.11 -5.05
C ASP A 26 13.93 14.59 -4.84
N TYR A 27 13.47 13.88 -5.86
CA TYR A 27 13.36 12.41 -5.86
C TYR A 27 14.74 11.74 -5.74
N ASP A 28 15.69 12.07 -6.61
CA ASP A 28 17.02 11.46 -6.59
C ASP A 28 17.71 11.70 -5.24
N ALA A 29 17.60 12.93 -4.70
CA ALA A 29 18.16 13.29 -3.40
C ALA A 29 17.59 12.47 -2.24
N ILE A 30 16.31 12.06 -2.30
CA ILE A 30 15.78 11.17 -1.25
C ILE A 30 16.15 9.71 -1.51
N MET A 31 16.24 9.28 -2.77
CA MET A 31 16.56 7.89 -3.09
C MET A 31 17.96 7.50 -2.58
N GLU A 32 18.91 8.44 -2.57
CA GLU A 32 20.26 8.23 -2.00
C GLU A 32 20.24 7.83 -0.51
N GLU A 33 19.20 8.22 0.24
CA GLU A 33 19.06 7.97 1.69
C GLU A 33 18.39 6.64 2.04
N TYR A 34 17.86 5.92 1.04
CA TYR A 34 17.01 4.73 1.24
C TYR A 34 17.61 3.45 0.68
N GLN A 35 17.27 2.32 1.31
CA GLN A 35 17.62 0.99 0.79
C GLN A 35 16.72 0.60 -0.41
N PRO A 36 17.13 -0.34 -1.28
CA PRO A 36 16.37 -0.66 -2.51
C PRO A 36 14.89 -0.98 -2.32
N ALA A 37 14.54 -1.72 -1.25
CA ALA A 37 13.14 -2.03 -0.93
C ALA A 37 12.34 -0.79 -0.46
N GLU A 38 13.00 0.14 0.23
CA GLU A 38 12.42 1.41 0.67
C GLU A 38 12.27 2.37 -0.52
N GLN A 39 13.29 2.45 -1.40
CA GLN A 39 13.25 3.19 -2.66
C GLN A 39 12.07 2.76 -3.54
N LEU A 40 11.85 1.44 -3.66
CA LEU A 40 10.72 0.90 -4.42
C LEU A 40 9.38 1.34 -3.83
N ALA A 41 9.18 1.17 -2.51
CA ALA A 41 7.94 1.54 -1.85
C ALA A 41 7.64 3.05 -1.97
N ILE A 42 8.65 3.91 -1.83
CA ILE A 42 8.49 5.36 -1.97
C ILE A 42 8.20 5.72 -3.44
N THR A 43 8.84 5.06 -4.40
CA THR A 43 8.59 5.27 -5.83
C THR A 43 7.16 4.89 -6.21
N GLU A 44 6.67 3.75 -5.71
CA GLU A 44 5.29 3.31 -5.91
C GLU A 44 4.28 4.25 -5.25
N HIS A 45 4.58 4.74 -4.05
CA HIS A 45 3.76 5.74 -3.37
C HIS A 45 3.63 7.02 -4.19
N LEU A 46 4.75 7.59 -4.65
CA LEU A 46 4.75 8.79 -5.48
C LEU A 46 3.99 8.59 -6.80
N LEU A 47 4.11 7.41 -7.44
CA LEU A 47 3.31 7.05 -8.62
C LEU A 47 1.80 7.04 -8.31
N GLN A 48 1.39 6.52 -7.15
CA GLN A 48 -0.01 6.55 -6.73
C GLN A 48 -0.52 7.97 -6.53
N LEU A 49 0.29 8.87 -5.93
CA LEU A 49 -0.09 10.27 -5.77
C LEU A 49 -0.23 11.00 -7.11
N LEU A 50 0.67 10.76 -8.07
CA LEU A 50 0.56 11.32 -9.42
C LEU A 50 -0.69 10.81 -10.15
N ASN A 51 -1.06 9.53 -9.97
CA ASN A 51 -2.27 8.98 -10.56
C ASN A 51 -3.53 9.55 -9.90
N LEU A 52 -3.52 9.74 -8.58
CA LEU A 52 -4.59 10.42 -7.87
C LEU A 52 -4.80 11.84 -8.42
N ALA A 53 -3.73 12.60 -8.62
CA ALA A 53 -3.76 13.96 -9.18
C ALA A 53 -4.25 14.04 -10.64
N ARG A 54 -4.31 12.91 -11.35
CA ARG A 54 -4.88 12.82 -12.71
C ARG A 54 -6.35 12.45 -12.72
N GLN A 55 -6.78 11.67 -11.72
CA GLN A 55 -8.15 11.14 -11.63
C GLN A 55 -9.07 12.12 -10.92
N GLU A 56 -8.55 12.86 -9.95
CA GLU A 56 -9.30 13.74 -9.08
C GLU A 56 -8.86 15.19 -9.27
N GLU A 57 -9.82 16.12 -9.27
CA GLU A 57 -9.51 17.53 -9.20
C GLU A 57 -8.94 17.88 -7.82
N ILE A 58 -7.72 18.44 -7.79
CA ILE A 58 -6.99 18.78 -6.55
C ILE A 58 -7.73 19.80 -5.68
N THR A 59 -8.66 20.55 -6.27
CA THR A 59 -9.56 21.48 -5.58
C THR A 59 -10.60 20.77 -4.70
N THR A 60 -10.73 19.45 -4.80
CA THR A 60 -11.71 18.66 -4.04
C THR A 60 -11.13 18.21 -2.70
N ASP A 61 -11.90 18.33 -1.62
CA ASP A 61 -11.53 17.81 -0.29
C ASP A 61 -11.18 16.32 -0.32
N MET A 62 -11.81 15.56 -1.22
CA MET A 62 -11.56 14.14 -1.43
C MET A 62 -10.13 13.84 -1.87
N PHE A 63 -9.52 14.68 -2.71
CA PHE A 63 -8.12 14.53 -3.11
C PHE A 63 -7.21 14.60 -1.88
N TRP A 64 -7.39 15.63 -1.06
CA TRP A 64 -6.56 15.84 0.14
C TRP A 64 -6.80 14.80 1.23
N HIS A 65 -8.02 14.26 1.34
CA HIS A 65 -8.30 13.13 2.21
C HIS A 65 -7.53 11.88 1.77
N GLN A 66 -7.63 11.50 0.50
CA GLN A 66 -6.92 10.33 -0.04
C GLN A 66 -5.40 10.51 -0.02
N TYR A 67 -4.92 11.73 -0.28
CA TYR A 67 -3.51 12.08 -0.14
C TYR A 67 -3.01 11.80 1.28
N ARG A 68 -3.73 12.31 2.30
CA ARG A 68 -3.36 12.15 3.70
C ARG A 68 -3.38 10.69 4.14
N GLU A 69 -4.41 9.94 3.74
CA GLU A 69 -4.52 8.52 4.07
C GLU A 69 -3.31 7.72 3.56
N ARG A 70 -2.88 7.96 2.31
CA ARG A 70 -1.70 7.31 1.74
C ARG A 70 -0.41 7.73 2.44
N GLU A 71 -0.27 9.00 2.77
CA GLU A 71 0.87 9.50 3.55
C GLU A 71 0.95 8.86 4.94
N GLU A 72 -0.19 8.70 5.63
CA GLU A 72 -0.26 8.04 6.94
C GLU A 72 0.11 6.55 6.87
N VAL A 73 -0.27 5.85 5.79
CA VAL A 73 0.16 4.47 5.54
C VAL A 73 1.68 4.39 5.40
N LEU A 74 2.29 5.31 4.64
CA LEU A 74 3.75 5.34 4.48
C LEU A 74 4.46 5.71 5.80
N LEU A 75 3.94 6.71 6.52
CA LEU A 75 4.48 7.18 7.79
C LEU A 75 4.39 6.12 8.89
N SER A 76 3.26 5.41 9.00
CA SER A 76 3.10 4.33 9.98
C SER A 76 4.05 3.15 9.72
N ARG A 77 4.40 2.91 8.45
CA ARG A 77 5.32 1.85 8.04
C ARG A 77 6.79 2.17 8.32
N TYR A 78 7.24 3.40 8.04
CA TYR A 78 8.67 3.76 8.09
C TYR A 78 9.05 4.69 9.25
N GLY A 79 8.09 5.36 9.87
CA GLY A 79 8.29 6.23 11.03
C GLY A 79 9.39 7.27 10.80
N LYS A 80 10.36 7.34 11.72
CA LYS A 80 11.46 8.32 11.68
C LYS A 80 12.34 8.23 10.43
N LYS A 81 12.41 7.06 9.77
CA LYS A 81 13.17 6.90 8.53
C LYS A 81 12.59 7.73 7.38
N LEU A 82 11.30 8.10 7.44
CA LEU A 82 10.64 8.88 6.40
C LEU A 82 11.01 10.38 6.43
N LYS A 83 11.86 10.81 7.38
CA LYS A 83 12.23 12.22 7.56
C LYS A 83 12.78 12.88 6.27
N PRO A 84 13.73 12.30 5.52
CA PRO A 84 14.20 12.87 4.25
C PRO A 84 13.08 13.11 3.23
N TYR A 85 12.13 12.17 3.11
CA TYR A 85 10.96 12.30 2.24
C TYR A 85 10.06 13.48 2.65
N ILE A 86 9.72 13.58 3.94
CA ILE A 86 8.84 14.65 4.45
C ILE A 86 9.49 16.03 4.29
N GLU A 87 10.80 16.14 4.51
CA GLU A 87 11.55 17.40 4.37
C GLU A 87 11.56 17.95 2.95
N LYS A 88 11.46 17.08 1.92
CA LYS A 88 11.31 17.53 0.52
C LYS A 88 9.94 18.10 0.19
N ARG A 89 8.95 17.97 1.07
CA ARG A 89 7.61 18.54 0.93
C ARG A 89 6.98 18.22 -0.44
N PHE A 90 6.84 16.93 -0.80
CA PHE A 90 6.27 16.52 -2.08
C PHE A 90 4.82 17.00 -2.30
N GLN A 91 4.07 17.25 -1.22
CA GLN A 91 2.73 17.86 -1.27
C GLN A 91 2.70 19.18 -2.05
N VAL A 92 3.81 19.93 -2.03
CA VAL A 92 3.91 21.25 -2.67
C VAL A 92 3.78 21.15 -4.20
N TYR A 93 4.16 20.02 -4.79
CA TYR A 93 4.01 19.81 -6.24
C TYR A 93 2.54 19.78 -6.70
N PHE A 94 1.60 19.61 -5.77
CA PHE A 94 0.17 19.59 -6.04
C PHE A 94 -0.51 20.95 -5.78
N TYR A 95 0.17 21.90 -5.12
CA TYR A 95 -0.32 23.28 -4.97
C TYR A 95 0.00 24.10 -6.23
N TYR A 96 -0.73 23.83 -7.32
CA TYR A 96 -0.43 24.37 -8.66
C TYR A 96 -0.39 25.90 -8.77
N THR A 97 -0.99 26.63 -7.83
CA THR A 97 -0.92 28.09 -7.77
C THR A 97 0.45 28.57 -7.27
N GLU A 98 1.03 27.90 -6.28
CA GLU A 98 2.20 28.39 -5.54
C GLU A 98 3.47 27.57 -5.82
N VAL A 99 3.32 26.41 -6.48
CA VAL A 99 4.42 25.48 -6.73
C VAL A 99 5.61 26.13 -7.44
N LEU A 100 5.38 27.11 -8.31
CA LEU A 100 6.43 27.77 -9.07
C LEU A 100 7.37 28.61 -8.18
N VAL A 101 6.86 29.20 -7.10
CA VAL A 101 7.69 29.95 -6.14
C VAL A 101 8.24 29.02 -5.05
N GLU A 102 7.42 28.12 -4.52
CA GLU A 102 7.83 27.22 -3.42
C GLU A 102 8.90 26.20 -3.88
N LYS A 103 8.89 25.79 -5.15
CA LYS A 103 9.93 24.94 -5.75
C LYS A 103 11.00 25.72 -6.50
N ALA A 104 11.08 27.03 -6.26
CA ALA A 104 12.11 27.92 -6.79
C ALA A 104 12.27 27.88 -8.33
N VAL A 105 11.20 27.58 -9.06
CA VAL A 105 11.16 27.70 -10.54
C VAL A 105 11.18 29.18 -10.92
N TYR A 106 10.44 30.00 -10.17
CA TYR A 106 10.51 31.45 -10.21
C TYR A 106 11.07 31.99 -8.88
N SER A 107 11.82 33.09 -8.97
CA SER A 107 12.14 33.87 -7.79
C SER A 107 10.89 34.61 -7.30
N THR A 108 10.82 34.89 -6.00
CA THR A 108 9.69 35.64 -5.39
C THR A 108 9.44 36.98 -6.09
N GLY A 109 10.52 37.66 -6.51
CA GLY A 109 10.42 38.93 -7.24
C GLY A 109 9.76 38.78 -8.62
N VAL A 110 10.08 37.70 -9.35
CA VAL A 110 9.45 37.40 -10.64
C VAL A 110 7.99 36.98 -10.44
N TYR A 111 7.72 36.07 -9.50
CA TYR A 111 6.37 35.59 -9.21
C TYR A 111 5.40 36.74 -8.85
N ASN A 112 5.83 37.68 -8.02
CA ASN A 112 5.02 38.84 -7.63
C ASN A 112 4.82 39.87 -8.75
N SER A 113 5.65 39.81 -9.80
CA SER A 113 5.52 40.68 -10.97
C SER A 113 4.59 40.11 -12.05
N LEU A 114 4.24 38.81 -11.97
CA LEU A 114 3.35 38.15 -12.92
C LEU A 114 1.87 38.48 -12.63
N PRO A 115 1.01 38.56 -13.66
CA PRO A 115 -0.44 38.58 -13.47
C PRO A 115 -0.92 37.34 -12.69
N PRO A 116 -1.99 37.43 -11.88
CA PRO A 116 -2.51 36.31 -11.10
C PRO A 116 -2.81 35.04 -11.94
N ALA A 117 -3.23 35.21 -13.19
CA ALA A 117 -3.51 34.11 -14.11
C ALA A 117 -2.24 33.35 -14.57
N GLU A 118 -1.07 33.97 -14.46
CA GLU A 118 0.22 33.38 -14.88
C GLU A 118 1.06 32.88 -13.70
N GLN A 119 0.63 33.17 -12.46
CA GLN A 119 1.31 32.74 -11.25
C GLN A 119 1.21 31.22 -11.03
N GLY A 120 0.09 30.60 -11.42
CA GLY A 120 -0.13 29.17 -11.34
C GLY A 120 0.13 28.42 -12.65
N LEU A 121 0.09 27.09 -12.59
CA LEU A 121 0.09 26.22 -13.77
C LEU A 121 -1.29 26.20 -14.44
N THR A 122 -1.30 26.19 -15.78
CA THR A 122 -2.51 25.91 -16.56
C THR A 122 -2.84 24.41 -16.56
N VAL A 123 -4.07 24.05 -16.89
CA VAL A 123 -4.52 22.64 -16.97
C VAL A 123 -3.63 21.80 -17.91
N ASN A 124 -3.21 22.37 -19.04
CA ASN A 124 -2.32 21.70 -19.97
C ASN A 124 -0.92 21.47 -19.36
N GLU A 125 -0.37 22.47 -18.68
CA GLU A 125 0.95 22.36 -18.04
C GLU A 125 0.93 21.38 -16.87
N ILE A 126 -0.17 21.33 -16.11
CA ILE A 126 -0.40 20.31 -15.08
C ILE A 126 -0.35 18.92 -15.72
N GLY A 127 -1.11 18.69 -16.79
CA GLY A 127 -1.13 17.40 -17.49
C GLY A 127 0.25 16.98 -18.00
N GLN A 128 1.00 17.91 -18.60
CA GLN A 128 2.37 17.67 -19.08
C GLN A 128 3.33 17.38 -17.92
N PHE A 129 3.29 18.17 -16.85
CA PHE A 129 4.11 17.97 -15.65
C PHE A 129 3.88 16.58 -15.06
N LEU A 130 2.62 16.22 -14.80
CA LEU A 130 2.26 14.90 -14.26
C LEU A 130 2.72 13.77 -15.20
N GLN A 131 2.64 13.95 -16.51
CA GLN A 131 3.13 12.97 -17.50
C GLN A 131 4.64 12.79 -17.47
N VAL A 132 5.41 13.88 -17.42
CA VAL A 132 6.86 13.79 -17.36
C VAL A 132 7.28 13.10 -16.06
N CYS A 133 6.74 13.53 -14.91
CA CYS A 133 7.07 12.93 -13.62
C CYS A 133 6.68 11.45 -13.54
N HIS A 134 5.50 11.08 -14.02
CA HIS A 134 5.07 9.69 -14.07
C HIS A 134 6.02 8.83 -14.91
N ASN A 135 6.42 9.31 -16.09
CA ASN A 135 7.35 8.58 -16.95
C ASN A 135 8.72 8.37 -16.29
N VAL A 136 9.21 9.36 -15.54
CA VAL A 136 10.48 9.25 -14.81
C VAL A 136 10.37 8.21 -13.70
N LEU A 137 9.33 8.30 -12.86
CA LEU A 137 9.15 7.36 -11.76
C LEU A 137 8.86 5.94 -12.24
N ASP A 138 8.10 5.77 -13.33
CA ASP A 138 7.83 4.43 -13.89
C ASP A 138 9.11 3.77 -14.41
N ARG A 139 9.97 4.55 -15.07
CA ARG A 139 11.32 4.09 -15.43
C ARG A 139 12.15 3.78 -14.19
N ALA A 140 12.16 4.64 -13.18
CA ALA A 140 12.91 4.40 -11.95
C ALA A 140 12.46 3.11 -11.27
N ARG A 141 11.15 2.89 -11.14
CA ARG A 141 10.53 1.66 -10.64
C ARG A 141 11.00 0.44 -11.43
N TYR A 142 10.98 0.50 -12.76
CA TYR A 142 11.48 -0.57 -13.60
C TYR A 142 12.95 -0.90 -13.30
N HIS A 143 13.82 0.11 -13.16
CA HIS A 143 15.23 -0.11 -12.79
C HIS A 143 15.38 -0.67 -11.38
N LEU A 144 14.54 -0.26 -10.43
CA LEU A 144 14.54 -0.79 -9.07
C LEU A 144 14.15 -2.29 -9.06
N TYR A 145 13.18 -2.70 -9.88
CA TYR A 145 12.86 -4.12 -10.05
C TYR A 145 14.01 -4.92 -10.67
N LEU A 146 14.77 -4.32 -11.61
CA LEU A 146 15.96 -4.98 -12.18
C LEU A 146 17.12 -5.11 -11.18
N LYS A 147 17.19 -4.19 -10.21
CA LYS A 147 18.20 -4.21 -9.13
C LYS A 147 17.77 -5.03 -7.93
N ALA A 148 16.47 -5.27 -7.77
CA ALA A 148 15.98 -6.16 -6.74
C ALA A 148 16.61 -7.53 -6.99
N GLU A 149 17.14 -8.14 -5.93
CA GLU A 149 17.45 -9.57 -6.02
C GLU A 149 16.15 -10.25 -6.48
N PRO A 150 16.22 -11.16 -7.49
CA PRO A 150 15.06 -11.98 -7.81
C PRO A 150 14.60 -12.50 -6.46
N GLU A 151 13.36 -12.20 -6.04
CA GLU A 151 12.84 -12.62 -4.75
C GLU A 151 13.38 -14.02 -4.56
N SER A 152 14.39 -14.17 -3.69
CA SER A 152 15.01 -15.48 -3.57
C SER A 152 13.81 -16.35 -3.30
N GLN A 153 13.61 -17.36 -4.14
CA GLN A 153 12.44 -18.22 -4.10
C GLN A 153 12.42 -19.03 -2.78
N GLY A 154 12.81 -18.45 -1.65
CA GLY A 154 12.66 -18.94 -0.29
C GLY A 154 11.20 -19.02 0.16
N VAL A 155 10.22 -18.78 -0.71
CA VAL A 155 8.81 -19.15 -0.44
C VAL A 155 8.17 -19.94 -1.60
N SER A 156 8.81 -20.04 -2.77
CA SER A 156 8.31 -20.87 -3.89
C SER A 156 8.48 -22.37 -3.61
N ALA A 157 9.48 -22.77 -2.81
CA ALA A 157 9.77 -24.18 -2.58
C ALA A 157 8.77 -24.91 -1.66
N ILE A 158 8.02 -24.23 -0.79
CA ILE A 158 7.12 -24.93 0.17
C ILE A 158 5.73 -25.16 -0.44
N VAL A 159 5.26 -24.26 -1.31
CA VAL A 159 3.95 -24.42 -1.97
C VAL A 159 4.05 -25.28 -3.23
N LEU A 160 5.19 -25.24 -3.95
CA LEU A 160 5.41 -26.09 -5.13
C LEU A 160 5.98 -27.49 -4.81
N SER A 161 6.37 -27.78 -3.56
CA SER A 161 6.78 -29.13 -3.16
C SER A 161 5.63 -30.02 -2.71
N LEU A 162 4.42 -29.48 -2.53
CA LEU A 162 3.26 -30.30 -2.23
C LEU A 162 2.67 -30.78 -3.54
N SER A 163 2.80 -32.07 -3.81
CA SER A 163 2.05 -32.69 -4.90
C SER A 163 0.55 -32.42 -4.72
N ALA A 164 -0.22 -32.36 -5.81
CA ALA A 164 -1.67 -32.17 -5.74
C ALA A 164 -2.35 -33.21 -4.83
N GLU A 165 -1.75 -34.39 -4.68
CA GLU A 165 -2.18 -35.47 -3.78
C GLU A 165 -1.89 -35.21 -2.30
N GLU A 166 -0.84 -34.45 -1.96
CA GLU A 166 -0.53 -34.04 -0.58
C GLU A 166 -1.39 -32.85 -0.13
N LEU A 167 -1.65 -31.90 -1.03
CA LEU A 167 -2.60 -30.80 -0.80
C LEU A 167 -4.03 -31.32 -0.52
N ASP A 168 -4.47 -32.36 -1.24
CA ASP A 168 -5.82 -32.91 -1.10
C ASP A 168 -5.98 -33.75 0.20
N LYS A 169 -4.91 -34.42 0.66
CA LYS A 169 -4.91 -35.13 1.95
C LYS A 169 -4.86 -34.19 3.16
N GLU A 170 -4.26 -33.01 3.00
CA GLU A 170 -4.03 -32.07 4.10
C GLU A 170 -5.02 -30.89 4.20
N ALA A 171 -5.78 -30.57 3.15
CA ALA A 171 -6.76 -29.49 3.15
C ALA A 171 -8.08 -29.85 3.87
N THR A 172 -8.00 -30.20 5.16
CA THR A 172 -9.20 -30.53 5.94
C THR A 172 -10.21 -29.38 5.95
N ARG A 173 -11.50 -29.71 6.04
CA ARG A 173 -12.58 -28.72 6.15
C ARG A 173 -12.35 -27.72 7.30
N TYR A 174 -11.73 -28.17 8.39
CA TYR A 174 -11.38 -27.28 9.48
C TYR A 174 -10.34 -26.23 9.06
N ARG A 175 -9.27 -26.62 8.37
CA ARG A 175 -8.24 -25.69 7.83
C ARG A 175 -8.83 -24.71 6.82
N GLN A 176 -9.78 -25.16 5.98
CA GLN A 176 -10.52 -24.27 5.07
C GLN A 176 -11.32 -23.22 5.85
N LEU A 177 -12.09 -23.63 6.87
CA LEU A 177 -12.85 -22.71 7.72
C LEU A 177 -11.95 -21.78 8.54
N LEU A 178 -10.80 -22.27 9.00
CA LEU A 178 -9.79 -21.48 9.71
C LEU A 178 -9.19 -20.42 8.78
N THR A 179 -8.91 -20.78 7.52
CA THR A 179 -8.43 -19.83 6.49
C THR A 179 -9.47 -18.73 6.24
N ILE A 180 -10.75 -19.10 6.06
CA ILE A 180 -11.84 -18.14 5.91
C ILE A 180 -11.94 -17.22 7.14
N TYR A 181 -11.81 -17.78 8.35
CA TYR A 181 -11.84 -17.02 9.59
C TYR A 181 -10.75 -15.94 9.65
N TYR A 182 -9.48 -16.29 9.40
CA TYR A 182 -8.39 -15.32 9.44
C TYR A 182 -8.46 -14.30 8.30
N LEU A 183 -8.93 -14.71 7.11
CA LEU A 183 -9.16 -13.79 6.01
C LEU A 183 -10.21 -12.73 6.37
N LEU A 184 -11.34 -13.15 6.94
CA LEU A 184 -12.43 -12.23 7.33
C LEU A 184 -12.06 -11.36 8.53
N LYS A 185 -11.41 -11.94 9.54
CA LYS A 185 -10.96 -11.22 10.73
C LYS A 185 -9.90 -10.17 10.40
N ALA A 186 -8.90 -10.51 9.59
CA ALA A 186 -7.78 -9.64 9.28
C ALA A 186 -8.04 -8.68 8.11
N GLY A 187 -8.73 -9.15 7.07
CA GLY A 187 -8.96 -8.38 5.85
C GLY A 187 -10.16 -7.44 5.95
N PHE A 188 -11.19 -7.80 6.72
CA PHE A 188 -12.47 -7.08 6.75
C PHE A 188 -12.91 -6.68 8.16
N GLY A 189 -12.11 -6.97 9.20
CA GLY A 189 -12.46 -6.68 10.59
C GLY A 189 -13.69 -7.44 11.09
N ILE A 190 -14.13 -8.48 10.37
CA ILE A 190 -15.33 -9.25 10.71
C ILE A 190 -14.97 -10.24 11.82
N GLY A 191 -15.16 -9.79 13.06
CA GLY A 191 -15.02 -10.62 14.25
C GLY A 191 -16.32 -11.32 14.63
N HIS A 192 -16.21 -12.59 15.03
CA HIS A 192 -17.32 -13.41 15.53
C HIS A 192 -18.05 -12.84 16.76
N ARG A 193 -17.38 -12.01 17.58
CA ARG A 193 -17.95 -11.48 18.84
C ARG A 193 -18.41 -10.03 18.78
N ASN A 194 -17.98 -9.25 17.79
CA ASN A 194 -18.08 -7.79 17.90
C ASN A 194 -18.99 -7.12 16.88
N ASN A 195 -19.31 -7.66 15.70
CA ASN A 195 -20.18 -6.95 14.74
C ASN A 195 -20.75 -7.76 13.54
N GLY A 196 -20.51 -9.07 13.42
CA GLY A 196 -20.92 -9.85 12.24
C GLY A 196 -22.09 -10.81 12.50
N ASN A 197 -23.08 -10.85 11.61
CA ASN A 197 -24.07 -11.93 11.59
C ASN A 197 -23.38 -13.24 11.22
N ILE A 198 -23.06 -14.08 12.21
CA ILE A 198 -22.41 -15.39 12.03
C ILE A 198 -23.16 -16.23 10.97
N SER A 199 -24.48 -16.06 10.86
CA SER A 199 -25.30 -16.70 9.84
C SER A 199 -24.84 -16.40 8.41
N ASP A 200 -24.51 -15.14 8.11
CA ASP A 200 -24.10 -14.72 6.77
C ASP A 200 -22.67 -15.20 6.46
N VAL A 201 -21.81 -15.19 7.48
CA VAL A 201 -20.47 -15.78 7.36
C VAL A 201 -20.54 -17.29 7.12
N VAL A 202 -21.47 -17.98 7.77
CA VAL A 202 -21.69 -19.42 7.57
C VAL A 202 -22.27 -19.69 6.18
N ARG A 203 -23.20 -18.88 5.67
CA ARG A 203 -23.68 -18.98 4.27
C ARG A 203 -22.53 -18.81 3.28
N LEU A 204 -21.67 -17.82 3.49
CA LEU A 204 -20.48 -17.60 2.68
C LEU A 204 -19.52 -18.80 2.77
N ALA A 205 -19.29 -19.35 3.98
CA ALA A 205 -18.44 -20.51 4.16
C ALA A 205 -19.01 -21.76 3.44
N HIS A 206 -20.32 -21.96 3.43
CA HIS A 206 -20.97 -23.00 2.63
C HIS A 206 -20.72 -22.81 1.13
N LEU A 207 -20.85 -21.57 0.63
CA LEU A 207 -20.56 -21.24 -0.76
C LEU A 207 -19.10 -21.54 -1.13
N LEU A 208 -18.16 -21.07 -0.32
CA LEU A 208 -16.71 -21.19 -0.58
C LEU A 208 -16.18 -22.63 -0.42
N THR A 209 -16.82 -23.45 0.42
CA THR A 209 -16.42 -24.85 0.64
C THR A 209 -17.18 -25.84 -0.24
N GLY A 210 -18.14 -25.38 -1.05
CA GLY A 210 -19.00 -26.23 -1.88
C GLY A 210 -19.93 -27.16 -1.10
N VAL A 211 -20.06 -26.99 0.22
CA VAL A 211 -20.92 -27.82 1.07
C VAL A 211 -22.36 -27.35 0.95
N LYS A 212 -23.27 -28.23 0.50
CA LYS A 212 -24.70 -27.90 0.40
C LYS A 212 -25.27 -27.46 1.76
N LEU A 213 -25.89 -26.28 1.79
CA LEU A 213 -26.59 -25.75 2.96
C LEU A 213 -28.03 -26.26 2.95
N THR A 214 -28.37 -27.16 3.88
CA THR A 214 -29.75 -27.66 4.05
C THR A 214 -30.47 -26.94 5.19
N ASN A 215 -29.82 -26.82 6.36
CA ASN A 215 -30.29 -26.05 7.50
C ASN A 215 -29.10 -25.38 8.20
N LEU A 216 -29.19 -24.07 8.42
CA LEU A 216 -28.13 -23.24 9.00
C LEU A 216 -27.80 -23.64 10.44
N GLN A 217 -28.81 -23.83 11.30
CA GLN A 217 -28.62 -24.05 12.74
C GLN A 217 -27.99 -25.42 13.06
N ASN A 218 -28.23 -26.41 12.20
CA ASN A 218 -27.71 -27.77 12.35
C ASN A 218 -26.46 -28.06 11.51
N SER A 219 -25.98 -27.07 10.75
CA SER A 219 -24.82 -27.26 9.89
C SER A 219 -23.55 -27.55 10.70
N ASP A 220 -22.77 -28.52 10.23
CA ASP A 220 -21.41 -28.80 10.73
C ASP A 220 -20.50 -27.57 10.61
N ILE A 221 -20.64 -26.79 9.53
CA ILE A 221 -19.90 -25.53 9.33
C ILE A 221 -20.29 -24.52 10.41
N TYR A 222 -21.58 -24.38 10.74
CA TYR A 222 -22.03 -23.45 11.78
C TYR A 222 -21.44 -23.83 13.15
N LYS A 223 -21.50 -25.10 13.53
CA LYS A 223 -20.97 -25.62 14.80
C LYS A 223 -19.46 -25.43 14.94
N LYS A 224 -18.72 -25.56 13.84
CA LYS A 224 -17.27 -25.37 13.78
C LYS A 224 -16.89 -23.90 13.78
N TYR A 225 -17.50 -23.12 12.89
CA TYR A 225 -17.16 -21.71 12.67
C TYR A 225 -17.50 -20.84 13.88
N SER A 226 -18.65 -21.09 14.55
CA SER A 226 -19.05 -20.37 15.77
C SER A 226 -18.05 -20.47 16.93
N LYS A 227 -17.17 -21.47 16.90
CA LYS A 227 -16.15 -21.72 17.92
C LYS A 227 -14.73 -21.37 17.46
N MET A 228 -14.55 -20.79 16.27
CA MET A 228 -13.21 -20.47 15.75
C MET A 228 -12.53 -19.32 16.52
N PRO A 229 -11.21 -19.39 16.74
CA PRO A 229 -10.31 -20.50 16.38
C PRO A 229 -10.38 -21.68 17.37
N ASP A 230 -10.90 -21.44 18.58
CA ASP A 230 -10.92 -22.33 19.76
C ASP A 230 -11.69 -23.66 19.60
N HIS A 231 -12.24 -23.95 18.43
CA HIS A 231 -12.93 -25.22 18.16
C HIS A 231 -11.97 -26.41 18.25
N LYS A 232 -10.69 -26.18 17.93
CA LYS A 232 -9.57 -27.02 18.34
C LYS A 232 -8.70 -26.18 19.26
N THR A 233 -8.05 -26.84 20.22
CA THR A 233 -7.04 -26.25 21.09
C THR A 233 -5.79 -27.13 21.00
N GLY A 234 -4.68 -26.71 21.57
CA GLY A 234 -3.53 -27.60 21.62
C GLY A 234 -2.54 -27.46 20.48
N GLU A 235 -1.68 -28.46 20.46
CA GLU A 235 -0.80 -28.78 19.35
C GLU A 235 -1.55 -28.89 18.02
N GLN A 236 -2.82 -29.32 18.04
CA GLN A 236 -3.64 -29.44 16.82
C GLN A 236 -3.95 -28.07 16.19
N LEU A 237 -4.33 -27.08 17.01
CA LEU A 237 -4.56 -25.72 16.51
C LEU A 237 -3.26 -25.11 16.00
N VAL A 238 -2.14 -25.29 16.72
CA VAL A 238 -0.83 -24.80 16.27
C VAL A 238 -0.41 -25.44 14.94
N ALA A 239 -0.64 -26.75 14.76
CA ALA A 239 -0.36 -27.45 13.51
C ALA A 239 -1.22 -26.90 12.35
N ASP A 240 -2.51 -26.70 12.60
CA ASP A 240 -3.43 -26.14 11.59
C ASP A 240 -3.10 -24.69 11.24
N LEU A 241 -2.71 -23.86 12.21
CA LEU A 241 -2.23 -22.49 11.99
C LEU A 241 -0.94 -22.45 11.17
N LYS A 242 0.03 -23.31 11.52
CA LYS A 242 1.28 -23.45 10.74
C LYS A 242 1.02 -23.93 9.32
N TYR A 243 0.01 -24.76 9.11
CA TYR A 243 -0.40 -25.19 7.79
C TYR A 243 -1.00 -24.05 6.95
N ILE A 244 -1.88 -23.22 7.53
CA ILE A 244 -2.55 -22.16 6.76
C ILE A 244 -1.64 -20.94 6.54
N ARG A 245 -0.69 -20.68 7.44
CA ARG A 245 0.18 -19.49 7.43
C ARG A 245 0.89 -19.23 6.09
N PRO A 246 1.49 -20.22 5.39
CA PRO A 246 2.17 -20.01 4.11
C PRO A 246 1.25 -19.43 3.03
N PHE A 247 -0.04 -19.78 3.00
CA PHE A 247 -0.98 -19.24 2.02
C PHE A 247 -1.19 -17.73 2.22
N PHE A 248 -1.24 -17.26 3.48
CA PHE A 248 -1.33 -15.83 3.78
C PHE A 248 -0.01 -15.09 3.48
N ALA A 249 1.12 -15.76 3.64
CA ALA A 249 2.43 -15.21 3.31
C ALA A 249 2.59 -15.03 1.79
N ALA A 250 2.18 -16.03 1.01
CA ALA A 250 2.19 -15.96 -0.45
C ALA A 250 1.33 -14.81 -1.00
N LEU A 251 0.22 -14.51 -0.34
CA LEU A 251 -0.67 -13.39 -0.69
C LEU A 251 -0.25 -12.05 -0.06
N GLN A 252 0.90 -11.99 0.63
CA GLN A 252 1.42 -10.80 1.30
C GLN A 252 0.44 -10.16 2.30
N LEU A 253 -0.43 -10.95 2.94
CA LEU A 253 -1.45 -10.50 3.88
C LEU A 253 -0.86 -10.28 5.29
N GLN A 254 -0.05 -9.24 5.47
CA GLN A 254 0.72 -9.00 6.70
C GLN A 254 -0.13 -8.88 7.97
N ASN A 255 -1.31 -8.25 7.89
CA ASN A 255 -2.23 -8.18 9.02
C ASN A 255 -2.73 -9.57 9.46
N ALA A 256 -3.01 -10.45 8.49
CA ALA A 256 -3.43 -11.81 8.79
C ALA A 256 -2.27 -12.62 9.40
N LEU A 257 -1.06 -12.48 8.85
CA LEU A 257 0.14 -13.11 9.39
C LEU A 257 0.41 -12.72 10.83
N ALA A 258 0.31 -11.43 11.17
CA ALA A 258 0.51 -10.96 12.54
C ALA A 258 -0.50 -11.59 13.53
N ILE A 259 -1.77 -11.71 13.14
CA ILE A 259 -2.80 -12.34 14.00
C ILE A 259 -2.53 -13.85 14.14
N ILE A 260 -2.19 -14.54 13.04
CA ILE A 260 -1.86 -15.97 13.06
C ILE A 260 -0.63 -16.23 13.95
N ASP A 261 0.43 -15.43 13.82
CA ASP A 261 1.66 -15.57 14.59
C ASP A 261 1.43 -15.30 16.08
N ASN A 262 0.61 -14.31 16.42
CA ASN A 262 0.21 -14.05 17.80
C ASN A 262 -0.59 -15.22 18.39
N ASP A 263 -1.54 -15.79 17.64
CA ASP A 263 -2.34 -16.92 18.10
C ASP A 263 -1.47 -18.19 18.26
N ILE A 264 -0.52 -18.45 17.34
CA ILE A 264 0.46 -19.54 17.49
C ILE A 264 1.28 -19.36 18.78
N GLN A 265 1.79 -18.16 19.04
CA GLN A 265 2.59 -17.89 20.23
C GLN A 265 1.78 -18.02 21.53
N ALA A 266 0.55 -17.48 21.56
CA ALA A 266 -0.33 -17.54 22.71
C ALA A 266 -0.68 -18.98 23.07
N GLU A 267 -1.04 -19.79 22.07
CA GLU A 267 -1.42 -21.18 22.24
C GLU A 267 -0.20 -22.02 22.65
N THR A 268 0.97 -21.82 22.00
CA THR A 268 2.22 -22.50 22.39
C THR A 268 2.62 -22.21 23.86
N LYS A 269 2.39 -20.98 24.35
CA LYS A 269 2.65 -20.62 25.76
C LYS A 269 1.67 -21.28 26.74
N ARG A 270 0.43 -21.54 26.32
CA ARG A 270 -0.58 -22.23 27.14
C ARG A 270 -0.25 -23.71 27.37
N PHE A 271 0.43 -24.38 26.43
CA PHE A 271 0.83 -25.79 26.59
C PHE A 271 2.13 -26.02 27.36
N LYS A 272 2.96 -24.97 27.52
CA LYS A 272 4.23 -25.06 28.27
C LYS A 272 4.08 -24.77 29.77
N LYS A 273 2.87 -24.44 30.24
CA LYS A 273 2.52 -24.30 31.65
C LYS A 273 1.79 -25.55 32.12
#